data_AF-G7W8V7-F1
#
_entry.id   AF-G7W8V7-F1
#
_cell.length_a   1.000
_cell.length_b   1.000
_cell.length_c   1.000
_cell.angle_alpha   90.00
_cell.angle_beta   90.00
_cell.angle_gamma   90.00
#
_symmetry.space_group_name_H-M   'P 1'
#
loop_
_entity.id
_entity.type
_entity.pdbx_description
1 polymer ?
#
loop_
_entity_poly.entity_id
_entity_poly.type
_entity_poly.pdbx_seq_one_letter_code
_entity_poly.pdbx_strand_id
1 'polypeptide(L)'
;MKKAFVVIAGLILLLSSVICSNNVKQDFYGIYAFEQVCYLSPFSSSTVWYLNKKMVGTKYTIKSDLFKIESNNIYNPIEISSPKYVKEEISTNVSKLADIGSFLGTKVECQYTLETIHMRLYVSSDYLWIASYADNTDDGLEIIMYIYKLSKTIE
;
A
#
# COMPACT_ATOMS: atom_id res chain seq x y z
N MET A 1 -38.41 -4.03 -36.00
CA MET A 1 -37.34 -4.74 -35.27
C MET A 1 -36.10 -3.88 -34.96
N LYS A 2 -35.76 -2.81 -35.71
CA LYS A 2 -34.56 -1.98 -35.43
C LYS A 2 -34.64 -1.13 -34.14
N LYS A 3 -35.83 -0.73 -33.70
CA LYS A 3 -36.01 0.12 -32.50
C LYS A 3 -35.86 -0.64 -31.17
N ALA A 4 -36.12 -1.94 -31.15
CA ALA A 4 -35.97 -2.77 -29.95
C ALA A 4 -34.49 -2.97 -29.56
N PHE A 5 -33.60 -3.08 -30.54
CA PHE A 5 -32.16 -3.21 -30.29
C PHE A 5 -31.54 -1.97 -29.64
N VAL A 6 -32.04 -0.76 -29.96
CA VAL A 6 -31.55 0.49 -29.35
C VAL A 6 -31.96 0.57 -27.88
N VAL A 7 -33.17 0.11 -27.54
CA VAL A 7 -33.66 0.09 -26.15
C VAL A 7 -32.93 -0.97 -25.32
N ILE A 8 -32.66 -2.14 -25.87
CA ILE A 8 -31.93 -3.22 -25.18
C ILE A 8 -30.46 -2.82 -24.96
N ALA A 9 -29.80 -2.20 -25.95
CA ALA A 9 -28.44 -1.70 -25.79
C ALA A 9 -28.35 -0.58 -24.74
N GLY A 10 -29.35 0.31 -24.68
CA GLY A 10 -29.45 1.34 -23.65
C GLY A 10 -29.70 0.79 -22.24
N LEU A 11 -30.49 -0.28 -22.11
CA LEU A 11 -30.74 -0.94 -20.82
C LEU A 11 -29.48 -1.65 -20.30
N ILE A 12 -28.68 -2.25 -21.17
CA ILE A 12 -27.40 -2.89 -20.81
C ILE A 12 -26.39 -1.83 -20.34
N LEU A 13 -26.35 -0.66 -20.98
CA LEU A 13 -25.51 0.47 -20.56
C LEU A 13 -25.94 1.09 -19.20
N LEU A 14 -27.26 1.10 -18.92
CA LEU A 14 -27.79 1.58 -17.64
C LEU A 14 -27.59 0.58 -16.49
N LEU A 15 -27.44 -0.71 -16.77
CA LEU A 15 -27.09 -1.72 -15.76
C LEU A 15 -25.59 -1.75 -15.44
N SER A 16 -24.73 -1.26 -16.34
CA SER A 16 -23.30 -1.12 -16.08
C SER A 16 -22.91 0.08 -15.20
N SER A 17 -23.81 1.04 -14.95
CA SER A 17 -23.54 2.19 -14.08
C SER A 17 -23.93 1.98 -12.61
N VAL A 18 -24.52 0.84 -12.26
CA VAL A 18 -24.95 0.50 -10.88
C VAL A 18 -23.91 -0.35 -10.13
N ILE A 19 -22.86 -0.83 -10.79
CA ILE A 19 -21.74 -1.54 -10.14
C ILE A 19 -20.60 -0.54 -9.86
N CYS A 20 -20.90 0.54 -9.16
CA CYS A 20 -19.89 1.31 -8.45
C CYS A 20 -20.40 1.68 -7.06
N SER A 21 -21.05 0.73 -6.39
CA SER A 21 -21.28 0.78 -4.95
C SER A 21 -20.25 -0.11 -4.25
N ASN A 22 -18.97 0.09 -4.53
CA ASN A 22 -17.93 -0.58 -3.77
C ASN A 22 -17.65 0.23 -2.48
N ASN A 23 -18.61 0.19 -1.56
CA ASN A 23 -18.31 0.15 -0.12
C ASN A 23 -17.63 -1.19 0.20
N VAL A 24 -16.56 -1.50 -0.53
CA VAL A 24 -15.70 -2.64 -0.25
C VAL A 24 -15.04 -2.31 1.08
N LYS A 25 -15.40 -3.08 2.11
CA LYS A 25 -14.65 -3.19 3.36
C LYS A 25 -13.16 -3.10 3.01
N GLN A 26 -12.44 -2.18 3.63
CA GLN A 26 -10.98 -2.08 3.49
C GLN A 26 -10.36 -3.41 3.93
N ASP A 27 -10.16 -4.32 2.97
CA ASP A 27 -9.79 -5.73 3.19
C ASP A 27 -8.35 -5.90 3.69
N PHE A 28 -7.57 -4.83 3.61
CA PHE A 28 -6.20 -4.78 4.12
C PHE A 28 -6.13 -4.63 5.65
N TYR A 29 -7.24 -4.46 6.36
CA TYR A 29 -7.20 -4.44 7.83
C TYR A 29 -6.79 -5.78 8.42
N GLY A 30 -5.97 -5.71 9.47
CA GLY A 30 -5.45 -6.89 10.13
C GLY A 30 -4.20 -6.61 10.94
N ILE A 31 -3.66 -7.71 11.44
CA ILE A 31 -2.38 -7.76 12.12
C ILE A 31 -1.43 -8.51 11.20
N TYR A 32 -0.23 -7.96 11.04
CA TYR A 32 0.78 -8.50 10.15
C TYR A 32 2.13 -8.61 10.83
N ALA A 33 2.90 -9.59 10.40
CA ALA A 33 4.31 -9.71 10.75
C ALA A 33 5.17 -9.22 9.58
N PHE A 34 6.31 -8.61 9.88
CA PHE A 34 7.38 -8.40 8.91
C PHE A 34 7.80 -9.75 8.31
N GLU A 35 7.80 -9.85 6.98
CA GLU A 35 8.27 -11.04 6.26
C GLU A 35 9.68 -10.82 5.71
N GLN A 36 9.85 -9.77 4.89
CA GLN A 36 11.13 -9.47 4.25
C GLN A 36 11.19 -8.04 3.71
N VAL A 37 12.42 -7.56 3.50
CA VAL A 37 12.70 -6.36 2.71
C VAL A 37 12.60 -6.68 1.22
N CYS A 38 11.74 -5.96 0.50
CA CYS A 38 11.59 -6.05 -0.96
C CYS A 38 12.47 -5.04 -1.70
N TYR A 39 12.67 -3.86 -1.11
CA TYR A 39 13.45 -2.80 -1.73
C TYR A 39 14.09 -1.90 -0.67
N LEU A 40 15.31 -1.43 -0.97
CA LEU A 40 15.99 -0.35 -0.25
C LEU A 40 16.53 0.62 -1.29
N SER A 41 16.31 1.90 -1.04
CA SER A 41 16.88 2.94 -1.89
C SER A 41 18.40 2.98 -1.77
N PRO A 42 19.09 3.50 -2.80
CA PRO A 42 20.53 3.76 -2.73
C PRO A 42 20.94 4.72 -1.60
N PHE A 43 19.99 5.45 -1.03
CA PHE A 43 20.22 6.37 0.10
C PHE A 43 20.20 5.67 1.45
N SER A 44 19.83 4.38 1.50
CA SER A 44 19.88 3.61 2.72
C SER A 44 21.32 3.28 3.11
N SER A 45 21.70 3.59 4.35
CA SER A 45 22.97 3.16 4.94
C SER A 45 22.95 1.70 5.44
N SER A 46 21.80 1.03 5.33
CA SER A 46 21.60 -0.35 5.80
C SER A 46 21.56 -1.34 4.64
N THR A 47 21.93 -2.59 4.91
CA THR A 47 21.81 -3.68 3.93
C THR A 47 20.50 -4.45 4.12
N VAL A 48 20.02 -5.06 3.03
CA VAL A 48 18.84 -5.95 3.04
C VAL A 48 19.01 -7.06 4.07
N TRP A 49 20.18 -7.70 4.12
CA TRP A 49 20.47 -8.75 5.10
C TRP A 49 20.36 -8.27 6.54
N TYR A 50 20.96 -7.12 6.86
CA TYR A 50 20.93 -6.55 8.19
C TYR A 50 19.49 -6.22 8.62
N LEU A 51 18.73 -5.55 7.74
CA LEU A 51 17.35 -5.17 8.04
C LEU A 51 16.43 -6.39 8.15
N ASN A 52 16.56 -7.39 7.28
CA ASN A 52 15.81 -8.63 7.42
C ASN A 52 16.03 -9.24 8.81
N LYS A 53 17.28 -9.35 9.26
CA LYS A 53 17.59 -9.88 10.61
C LYS A 53 17.04 -9.00 11.73
N LYS A 54 17.17 -7.68 11.61
CA LYS A 54 16.75 -6.71 12.63
C LYS A 54 15.23 -6.61 12.75
N MET A 55 14.49 -6.77 11.65
CA MET A 55 13.05 -6.56 11.61
C MET A 55 12.24 -7.82 11.95
N VAL A 56 12.87 -8.99 12.09
CA VAL A 56 12.20 -10.22 12.56
C VAL A 56 11.43 -9.97 13.85
N GLY A 57 10.18 -10.42 13.88
CA GLY A 57 9.27 -10.25 15.02
C GLY A 57 8.59 -8.87 15.08
N THR A 58 8.87 -7.97 14.12
CA THR A 58 8.13 -6.71 14.01
C THR A 58 6.68 -6.96 13.62
N LYS A 59 5.76 -6.40 14.40
CA LYS A 59 4.31 -6.52 14.22
C LYS A 59 3.75 -5.19 13.73
N TYR A 60 2.83 -5.26 12.77
CA TYR A 60 2.09 -4.14 12.22
C TYR A 60 0.61 -4.36 12.51
N THR A 61 0.00 -3.45 13.26
CA THR A 61 -1.45 -3.42 13.45
C THR A 61 -2.02 -2.34 12.54
N ILE A 62 -2.90 -2.73 11.62
CA ILE A 62 -3.51 -1.84 10.64
C ILE A 62 -5.02 -2.00 10.76
N LYS A 63 -5.68 -1.02 11.38
CA LYS A 63 -7.12 -0.98 11.66
C LYS A 63 -7.66 0.42 11.37
N SER A 64 -8.98 0.55 11.24
CA SER A 64 -9.62 1.84 10.99
C SER A 64 -9.34 2.90 12.07
N ASP A 65 -9.10 2.45 13.30
CA ASP A 65 -8.92 3.29 14.48
C ASP A 65 -7.48 3.25 15.04
N LEU A 66 -6.60 2.42 14.48
CA LEU A 66 -5.24 2.23 14.98
C LEU A 66 -4.27 1.81 13.87
N PHE A 67 -3.20 2.57 13.74
CA PHE A 67 -1.99 2.14 13.05
C PHE A 67 -0.86 2.00 14.07
N LYS A 68 -0.24 0.84 14.17
CA LYS A 68 0.83 0.58 15.15
C LYS A 68 1.95 -0.28 14.56
N ILE A 69 3.20 0.08 14.86
CA ILE A 69 4.39 -0.72 14.57
C ILE A 69 5.09 -1.05 15.88
N GLU A 70 5.20 -2.34 16.18
CA GLU A 70 5.78 -2.87 17.40
C GLU A 70 7.01 -3.72 17.06
N SER A 71 8.17 -3.35 17.60
CA SER A 71 9.41 -4.09 17.39
C SER A 71 10.30 -3.94 18.62
N ASN A 72 10.95 -5.03 19.03
CA ASN A 72 11.93 -5.01 20.10
C ASN A 72 13.20 -4.21 19.74
N ASN A 73 13.40 -3.93 18.45
CA ASN A 73 14.59 -3.26 17.91
C ASN A 73 14.36 -1.81 17.50
N ILE A 74 13.15 -1.27 17.74
CA ILE A 74 12.79 0.11 17.47
C ILE A 74 12.66 0.83 18.82
N TYR A 75 13.45 1.87 19.04
CA TYR A 75 13.43 2.64 20.28
C TYR A 75 12.12 3.39 20.51
N ASN A 76 11.43 3.78 19.44
CA ASN A 76 10.16 4.49 19.48
C ASN A 76 9.11 3.74 18.65
N PRO A 77 8.22 2.93 19.27
CA PRO A 77 7.12 2.33 18.54
C PRO A 77 6.27 3.43 17.90
N ILE A 78 5.86 3.22 16.66
CA ILE A 78 4.95 4.14 15.96
C ILE A 78 3.54 3.75 16.35
N GLU A 79 2.77 4.70 16.86
CA GLU A 79 1.36 4.52 17.18
C GLU A 79 0.59 5.77 16.72
N ILE A 80 -0.44 5.55 15.89
CA ILE A 80 -1.33 6.59 15.40
C ILE A 80 -2.75 6.15 15.71
N SER A 81 -3.42 6.91 16.57
CA SER A 81 -4.85 6.79 16.81
C SER A 81 -5.63 7.44 15.67
N SER A 82 -6.70 6.78 15.22
CA SER A 82 -7.57 7.26 14.14
C SER A 82 -6.80 7.59 12.85
N PRO A 83 -5.99 6.66 12.30
CA PRO A 83 -5.25 6.90 11.06
C PRO A 83 -6.19 7.16 9.89
N LYS A 84 -5.82 8.08 9.00
CA LYS A 84 -6.52 8.34 7.75
C LYS A 84 -5.80 7.61 6.61
N TYR A 85 -6.46 6.61 6.03
CA TYR A 85 -5.97 5.92 4.84
C TYR A 85 -6.62 6.51 3.59
N VAL A 86 -5.86 7.23 2.77
CA VAL A 86 -6.34 7.78 1.51
C VAL A 86 -6.04 6.80 0.40
N LYS A 87 -7.08 6.24 -0.24
CA LYS A 87 -6.90 5.38 -1.41
C LYS A 87 -6.51 6.24 -2.60
N GLU A 88 -5.46 5.86 -3.29
CA GLU A 88 -4.95 6.56 -4.46
C GLU A 88 -4.73 5.60 -5.63
N GLU A 89 -4.65 6.17 -6.83
CA GLU A 89 -4.20 5.44 -8.01
C GLU A 89 -2.68 5.30 -7.97
N ILE A 90 -2.17 4.18 -8.48
CA ILE A 90 -0.73 3.98 -8.63
C ILE A 90 -0.29 4.80 -9.84
N SER A 91 0.50 5.86 -9.60
CA SER A 91 0.99 6.72 -10.67
C SER A 91 1.90 5.92 -11.60
N THR A 92 1.64 6.04 -12.91
CA THR A 92 2.49 5.44 -13.97
C THR A 92 3.57 6.40 -14.46
N ASN A 93 3.49 7.68 -14.06
CA ASN A 93 4.46 8.71 -14.41
C ASN A 93 5.25 9.11 -13.16
N VAL A 94 6.20 8.27 -12.79
CA VAL A 94 7.03 8.42 -11.60
C VAL A 94 8.51 8.31 -11.95
N SER A 95 9.36 8.82 -11.06
CA SER A 95 10.80 8.60 -11.17
C SER A 95 11.13 7.11 -11.05
N LYS A 96 12.30 6.70 -11.54
CA LYS A 96 12.78 5.31 -11.33
C LYS A 96 12.89 4.93 -9.85
N LEU A 97 13.02 5.91 -8.96
CA LEU A 97 13.11 5.70 -7.52
C LEU A 97 11.75 5.60 -6.83
N ALA A 98 10.66 5.82 -7.58
CA ALA A 98 9.28 5.63 -7.12
C ALA A 98 8.46 4.67 -7.98
N ASP A 99 9.09 4.01 -8.96
CA ASP A 99 8.42 3.04 -9.82
C ASP A 99 8.15 1.71 -9.09
N ILE A 100 6.94 1.62 -8.53
CA ILE A 100 6.45 0.44 -7.82
C ILE A 100 6.33 -0.77 -8.75
N GLY A 101 6.04 -0.56 -10.03
CA GLY A 101 6.03 -1.64 -11.01
C GLY A 101 7.40 -2.30 -11.15
N SER A 102 8.48 -1.50 -11.10
CA SER A 102 9.86 -2.01 -11.08
C SER A 102 10.22 -2.75 -9.79
N PHE A 103 9.66 -2.37 -8.63
CA PHE A 103 10.01 -2.96 -7.34
C PHE A 103 9.18 -4.18 -6.95
N LEU A 104 7.87 -4.15 -7.21
CA LEU A 104 6.90 -5.15 -6.78
C LEU A 104 6.23 -5.89 -7.96
N GLY A 105 6.52 -5.49 -9.20
CA GLY A 105 5.84 -6.00 -10.38
C GLY A 105 4.40 -5.49 -10.49
N THR A 106 3.64 -6.09 -11.40
CA THR A 106 2.23 -5.75 -11.65
C THR A 106 1.25 -6.34 -10.63
N LYS A 107 1.75 -6.82 -9.49
CA LYS A 107 0.94 -7.50 -8.48
C LYS A 107 0.14 -6.54 -7.60
N VAL A 108 0.56 -5.27 -7.53
CA VAL A 108 -0.11 -4.28 -6.69
C VAL A 108 -1.42 -3.85 -7.35
N GLU A 109 -2.51 -3.98 -6.63
CA GLU A 109 -3.85 -3.64 -7.10
C GLU A 109 -4.25 -2.22 -6.70
N CYS A 110 -3.82 -1.74 -5.53
CA CYS A 110 -4.04 -0.37 -5.10
C CYS A 110 -3.03 0.09 -4.05
N GLN A 111 -3.01 1.41 -3.81
CA GLN A 111 -2.22 2.02 -2.76
C GLN A 111 -3.09 2.81 -1.77
N TYR A 112 -2.61 2.91 -0.53
CA TYR A 112 -3.16 3.78 0.50
C TYR A 112 -2.07 4.60 1.14
N THR A 113 -2.25 5.91 1.20
CA THR A 113 -1.29 6.84 1.80
C THR A 113 -1.69 7.19 3.23
N LEU A 114 -0.70 7.14 4.14
CA LEU A 114 -0.75 7.66 5.50
C LEU A 114 0.14 8.91 5.57
N GLU A 115 -0.40 10.05 5.14
CA GLU A 115 0.36 11.30 4.93
C GLU A 115 1.16 11.73 6.16
N THR A 116 0.60 11.59 7.37
CA THR A 116 1.19 12.09 8.62
C THR A 116 2.57 11.51 8.93
N ILE A 117 2.90 10.33 8.38
CA ILE A 117 4.16 9.63 8.64
C ILE A 117 4.91 9.24 7.36
N HIS A 118 4.54 9.80 6.21
CA HIS A 118 5.13 9.49 4.90
C HIS A 118 5.26 7.97 4.67
N MET A 119 4.18 7.25 4.98
CA MET A 119 4.07 5.82 4.73
C MET A 119 2.98 5.52 3.73
N ARG A 120 3.20 4.47 2.95
CA ARG A 120 2.23 3.96 1.99
C ARG A 120 2.04 2.47 2.16
N LEU A 121 0.81 2.03 2.04
CA LEU A 121 0.46 0.62 1.93
C LEU A 121 0.22 0.28 0.46
N TYR A 122 0.83 -0.79 0.00
CA TYR A 122 0.53 -1.38 -1.31
C TYR A 122 -0.21 -2.69 -1.07
N VAL A 123 -1.36 -2.84 -1.69
CA VAL A 123 -2.29 -3.94 -1.43
C VAL A 123 -2.50 -4.75 -2.70
N SER A 124 -2.52 -6.06 -2.54
CA SER A 124 -3.02 -7.04 -3.51
C SER A 124 -3.89 -8.05 -2.77
N SER A 125 -4.58 -8.90 -3.52
CA SER A 125 -5.37 -10.02 -2.99
C SER A 125 -4.64 -10.87 -1.94
N ASP A 126 -3.37 -11.21 -2.19
CA ASP A 126 -2.61 -12.14 -1.34
C ASP A 126 -1.52 -11.48 -0.48
N TYR A 127 -1.19 -10.22 -0.75
CA TYR A 127 -0.02 -9.57 -0.14
C TYR A 127 -0.30 -8.13 0.27
N LEU A 128 0.34 -7.75 1.37
CA LEU A 128 0.45 -6.38 1.83
C LEU A 128 1.92 -5.97 1.88
N TRP A 129 2.24 -4.80 1.37
CA TRP A 129 3.52 -4.16 1.57
C TRP A 129 3.36 -2.83 2.26
N ILE A 130 4.36 -2.45 3.03
CA ILE A 130 4.50 -1.11 3.60
C ILE A 130 5.77 -0.46 3.09
N ALA A 131 5.66 0.79 2.69
CA ALA A 131 6.76 1.59 2.21
C ALA A 131 6.87 2.89 2.99
N SER A 132 8.09 3.38 3.11
CA SER A 132 8.35 4.78 3.46
C SER A 132 8.80 5.50 2.20
N TYR A 133 8.33 6.73 2.06
CA TYR A 133 8.65 7.58 0.93
C TYR A 133 9.08 8.97 1.40
N ALA A 134 9.70 9.73 0.49
CA ALA A 134 9.97 11.14 0.64
C ALA A 134 9.50 11.84 -0.64
N ASP A 135 8.71 12.90 -0.49
CA ASP A 135 8.06 13.66 -1.56
C ASP A 135 8.46 15.15 -1.55
N ASN A 136 9.39 15.52 -0.67
CA ASN A 136 9.91 16.87 -0.50
C ASN A 136 11.27 17.07 -1.19
N THR A 137 11.50 16.39 -2.31
CA THR A 137 12.73 16.56 -3.10
C THR A 137 12.74 17.91 -3.82
N ASP A 138 13.94 18.41 -4.13
CA ASP A 138 14.12 19.69 -4.81
C ASP A 138 13.46 19.73 -6.21
N ASP A 139 13.33 18.58 -6.86
CA ASP A 139 12.70 18.40 -8.17
C ASP A 139 11.21 18.02 -8.10
N GLY A 140 10.67 17.87 -6.88
CA GLY A 140 9.29 17.44 -6.63
C GLY A 140 8.99 15.97 -6.96
N LEU A 141 10.02 15.18 -7.31
CA LEU A 141 9.88 13.75 -7.59
C LEU A 141 9.96 12.91 -6.32
N GLU A 142 8.94 12.10 -6.08
CA GLU A 142 8.95 11.13 -4.99
C GLU A 142 10.13 10.14 -5.10
N ILE A 143 10.66 9.78 -3.93
CA ILE A 143 11.62 8.71 -3.71
C ILE A 143 11.03 7.71 -2.71
N ILE A 144 10.95 6.45 -3.09
CA ILE A 144 10.67 5.37 -2.15
C ILE A 144 11.97 5.04 -1.42
N MET A 145 11.93 5.05 -0.09
CA MET A 145 13.11 4.81 0.75
C MET A 145 13.30 3.31 1.02
N TYR A 146 12.22 2.62 1.33
CA TYR A 146 12.22 1.17 1.50
C TYR A 146 10.82 0.61 1.27
N ILE A 147 10.77 -0.68 0.95
CA ILE A 147 9.52 -1.46 0.89
C ILE A 147 9.72 -2.76 1.66
N TYR A 148 8.81 -3.04 2.58
CA TYR A 148 8.75 -4.29 3.33
C TYR A 148 7.49 -5.06 2.95
N LYS A 149 7.64 -6.36 2.74
CA LYS A 149 6.52 -7.28 2.61
C LYS A 149 6.04 -7.70 3.99
N LEU A 150 4.73 -7.74 4.15
CA LEU A 150 4.04 -8.11 5.37
C LEU A 150 3.23 -9.38 5.13
N SER A 151 3.26 -10.28 6.10
CA SER A 151 2.46 -11.51 6.12
C SER A 151 1.34 -11.38 7.15
N LYS A 152 0.10 -11.67 6.76
CA LYS A 152 -1.06 -11.57 7.66
C LYS A 152 -0.96 -12.64 8.74
N THR A 153 -1.10 -12.25 10.00
CA THR A 153 -1.16 -13.19 11.12
C THR A 153 -2.59 -13.69 11.25
N ILE A 154 -2.78 -15.01 11.28
CA ILE A 154 -4.04 -15.63 11.65
C ILE A 154 -4.04 -15.69 13.18
N GLU A 155 -4.87 -14.88 13.82
CA GLU A 155 -5.19 -15.03 15.25
C GLU A 155 -6.32 -16.05 15.45
#